data_AF-A0A068YHG1-F1
#
_entry.id   AF-A0A068YHG1-F1
#
_cell.length_a   1.000
_cell.length_b   1.000
_cell.length_c   1.000
_cell.angle_alpha   90.00
_cell.angle_beta   90.00
_cell.angle_gamma   90.00
#
_symmetry.space_group_name_H-M   'P 1'
#
loop_
_entity.id
_entity.type
_entity.pdbx_description
1 polymer ?
#
loop_
_entity_poly.entity_id
_entity_poly.type
_entity_poly.pdbx_seq_one_letter_code
_entity_poly.pdbx_strand_id
1 'polypeptide(L)'
;MRTRWLQVCRARGTPAPDPARVVPFLSGLDEQAHEALAQALVLCLKGQEKRRELEILAWAAGCTRPALLAQLQAQGIVCTGHALFGAGLDLMASGWDMSARLAQLADHPDDVALLREALARQASASSLGLETQALPAMDNAAAPLDPDQETAPDWDQGADTPPEPSDPSEPFIATRHAFADPSAPARAPERLQVKLFGSQAAHTLEIGPHRRSSSFMGVQVVTIESARALSKDGSDGSGGYDWGRKLTVQLTPEEMPGAMAVLMNLSASVRFGQHGAARDKFVELRRQDAGMVLVTGQGSAVYAVPVKTGQLYYVLGLFAQAMARGLPGGSVAEVLALVKASQ
;
A
#
# COMPACT_ATOMS: atom_id res chain seq x y z
N MET A 1 18.95 -0.05 2.59
CA MET A 1 17.63 -0.22 3.24
C MET A 1 16.51 0.60 2.57
N ARG A 2 16.67 1.92 2.38
CA ARG A 2 15.68 2.81 1.71
C ARG A 2 15.04 2.25 0.43
N THR A 3 15.85 1.79 -0.53
CA THR A 3 15.35 1.24 -1.82
C THR A 3 14.45 0.03 -1.61
N ARG A 4 14.84 -0.90 -0.73
CA ARG A 4 14.04 -2.08 -0.37
C ARG A 4 12.71 -1.68 0.26
N TRP A 5 12.72 -0.67 1.13
CA TRP A 5 11.50 -0.16 1.75
C TRP A 5 10.52 0.38 0.72
N LEU A 6 10.96 1.25 -0.19
CA LEU A 6 10.10 1.77 -1.25
C LEU A 6 9.55 0.67 -2.17
N GLN A 7 10.37 -0.35 -2.48
CA GLN A 7 9.94 -1.51 -3.24
C GLN A 7 8.83 -2.30 -2.52
N VAL A 8 8.99 -2.55 -1.21
CA VAL A 8 7.97 -3.21 -0.39
C VAL A 8 6.69 -2.37 -0.33
N CYS A 9 6.78 -1.06 -0.14
CA CYS A 9 5.60 -0.18 -0.14
C CYS A 9 4.81 -0.26 -1.44
N ARG A 10 5.47 -0.29 -2.59
CA ARG A 10 4.82 -0.47 -3.89
C ARG A 10 4.19 -1.86 -4.02
N ALA A 11 4.89 -2.91 -3.59
CA ALA A 11 4.45 -4.30 -3.79
C ALA A 11 3.35 -4.75 -2.81
N ARG A 12 3.35 -4.24 -1.57
CA ARG A 12 2.40 -4.61 -0.50
C ARG A 12 1.40 -3.51 -0.20
N GLY A 13 1.50 -2.39 -0.90
CA GLY A 13 0.70 -1.21 -0.68
C GLY A 13 0.98 -0.50 0.63
N THR A 14 1.88 -0.96 1.52
CA THR A 14 2.12 -0.32 2.83
C THR A 14 2.45 1.17 2.71
N PRO A 15 2.16 2.01 3.73
CA PRO A 15 2.48 3.43 3.69
C PRO A 15 3.96 3.68 3.35
N ALA A 16 4.24 4.60 2.42
CA ALA A 16 5.61 5.00 2.12
C ALA A 16 6.17 5.90 3.24
N PRO A 17 7.47 5.77 3.58
CA PRO A 17 8.13 6.71 4.48
C PRO A 17 8.27 8.09 3.81
N ASP A 18 8.34 9.14 4.62
CA ASP A 18 8.63 10.50 4.16
C ASP A 18 10.03 10.54 3.51
N PRO A 19 10.14 10.92 2.22
CA PRO A 19 11.41 10.88 1.50
C PRO A 19 12.45 11.86 2.07
N ALA A 20 12.03 12.95 2.71
CA ALA A 20 12.93 13.93 3.32
C ALA A 20 13.47 13.45 4.68
N ARG A 21 12.74 12.56 5.37
CA ARG A 21 13.11 12.08 6.71
C ARG A 21 13.66 10.67 6.75
N VAL A 22 13.52 9.89 5.67
CA VAL A 22 13.96 8.48 5.67
C VAL A 22 15.46 8.32 5.93
N VAL A 23 16.31 9.18 5.38
CA VAL A 23 17.77 9.08 5.61
C VAL A 23 18.14 9.35 7.08
N PRO A 24 17.78 10.51 7.67
CA PRO A 24 18.10 10.76 9.08
C PRO A 24 17.39 9.81 10.04
N PHE A 25 16.20 9.31 9.67
CA PHE A 25 15.51 8.28 10.44
C PHE A 25 16.34 6.99 10.49
N LEU A 26 16.75 6.46 9.33
CA LEU A 26 17.52 5.21 9.25
C LEU A 26 18.89 5.32 9.91
N SER A 27 19.55 6.47 9.82
CA SER A 27 20.86 6.71 10.44
C SER A 27 20.80 6.84 11.97
N GLY A 28 19.63 7.13 12.54
CA GLY A 28 19.45 7.27 13.99
C GLY A 28 18.91 6.01 14.68
N LEU A 29 18.68 4.92 13.95
CA LEU A 29 18.23 3.66 14.56
C LEU A 29 19.36 3.02 15.34
N ASP A 30 19.07 2.54 16.55
CA ASP A 30 19.94 1.60 17.24
C ASP A 30 20.01 0.24 16.49
N GLU A 31 20.93 -0.62 16.91
CA GLU A 31 21.16 -1.93 16.28
C GLU A 31 19.92 -2.81 16.27
N GLN A 32 19.17 -2.86 17.37
CA GLN A 32 17.97 -3.69 17.51
C GLN A 32 16.85 -3.21 16.58
N ALA A 33 16.59 -1.90 16.57
CA ALA A 33 15.59 -1.27 15.72
C ALA A 33 15.95 -1.39 14.23
N HIS A 34 17.23 -1.21 13.90
CA HIS A 34 17.74 -1.40 12.54
C HIS A 34 17.53 -2.84 12.07
N GLU A 35 17.88 -3.84 12.88
CA GLU A 35 17.73 -5.26 12.54
C GLU A 35 16.25 -5.65 12.40
N ALA A 36 15.39 -5.21 13.32
CA ALA A 36 13.94 -5.47 13.23
C ALA A 36 13.33 -4.93 11.92
N LEU A 37 13.68 -3.69 11.54
CA LEU A 37 13.23 -3.10 10.28
C LEU A 37 13.80 -3.83 9.07
N ALA A 38 15.09 -4.17 9.09
CA ALA A 38 15.75 -4.89 8.00
C ALA A 38 15.14 -6.28 7.79
N GLN A 39 14.87 -7.02 8.87
CA GLN A 39 14.24 -8.33 8.84
C GLN A 39 12.82 -8.26 8.28
N ALA A 40 12.00 -7.31 8.74
CA ALA A 40 10.65 -7.09 8.21
C ALA A 40 10.68 -6.83 6.70
N LEU A 41 11.60 -5.96 6.23
CA LEU A 41 11.77 -5.68 4.81
C LEU A 41 12.15 -6.94 4.00
N VAL A 42 13.06 -7.77 4.52
CA VAL A 42 13.48 -9.01 3.85
C VAL A 42 12.32 -9.99 3.74
N LEU A 43 11.54 -10.18 4.80
CA LEU A 43 10.38 -11.07 4.81
C LEU A 43 9.31 -10.58 3.81
N CYS A 44 9.02 -9.28 3.79
CA CYS A 44 8.08 -8.70 2.85
C CYS A 44 8.52 -8.85 1.39
N LEU A 45 9.80 -8.65 1.09
CA LEU A 45 10.34 -8.84 -0.27
C LEU A 45 10.21 -10.30 -0.72
N LYS A 46 10.35 -11.25 0.21
CA LYS A 46 10.20 -12.69 -0.06
C LYS A 46 8.74 -13.15 -0.13
N GLY A 47 7.76 -12.31 0.24
CA GLY A 47 6.37 -12.76 0.35
C GLY A 47 6.13 -13.70 1.53
N GLN A 48 6.97 -13.61 2.56
CA GLN A 48 6.94 -14.43 3.76
C GLN A 48 6.56 -13.62 5.00
N GLU A 49 6.10 -12.38 4.80
CA GLU A 49 5.66 -11.53 5.88
C GLU A 49 4.43 -12.10 6.60
N LYS A 50 4.38 -11.90 7.92
CA LYS A 50 3.16 -12.04 8.71
C LYS A 50 2.61 -10.64 8.99
N ARG A 51 1.51 -10.60 9.73
CA ARG A 51 0.87 -9.35 10.16
C ARG A 51 1.85 -8.41 10.89
N ARG A 52 2.70 -8.97 11.76
CA ARG A 52 3.67 -8.20 12.56
C ARG A 52 4.67 -7.42 11.70
N GLU A 53 5.21 -8.01 10.63
CA GLU A 53 6.17 -7.33 9.77
C GLU A 53 5.52 -6.16 9.03
N LEU A 54 4.26 -6.33 8.59
CA LEU A 54 3.50 -5.23 7.97
C LEU A 54 3.21 -4.10 8.97
N GLU A 55 2.91 -4.44 10.23
CA GLU A 55 2.73 -3.47 11.32
C GLU A 55 4.02 -2.70 11.61
N ILE A 56 5.17 -3.38 11.69
CA ILE A 56 6.49 -2.75 11.85
C ILE A 56 6.76 -1.75 10.72
N LEU A 57 6.49 -2.13 9.46
CA LEU A 57 6.73 -1.25 8.31
C LEU A 57 5.79 -0.04 8.29
N ALA A 58 4.50 -0.24 8.60
CA ALA A 58 3.54 0.84 8.70
C ALA A 58 3.92 1.80 9.83
N TRP A 59 4.36 1.26 10.98
CA TRP A 59 4.80 2.03 12.13
C TRP A 59 6.06 2.84 11.84
N ALA A 60 7.08 2.21 11.25
CA ALA A 60 8.30 2.87 10.82
C ALA A 60 7.99 4.02 9.86
N ALA A 61 7.06 3.83 8.92
CA ALA A 61 6.66 4.87 7.99
C ALA A 61 5.94 6.02 8.72
N GLY A 62 5.08 5.71 9.68
CA GLY A 62 4.45 6.70 10.57
C GLY A 62 5.47 7.56 11.31
N CYS A 63 6.53 6.95 11.86
CA CYS A 63 7.60 7.63 12.59
C CYS A 63 8.40 8.62 11.73
N THR A 64 8.38 8.47 10.40
CA THR A 64 9.01 9.45 9.49
C THR A 64 8.12 10.66 9.22
N ARG A 65 6.85 10.68 9.64
CA ARG A 65 5.90 11.75 9.28
C ARG A 65 5.94 12.90 10.30
N PRO A 66 6.08 14.17 9.85
CA PRO A 66 6.04 15.33 10.73
C PRO A 66 4.73 15.44 11.53
N ALA A 67 3.60 15.08 10.93
CA ALA A 67 2.29 15.18 11.57
C ALA A 67 2.18 14.36 12.86
N LEU A 68 2.74 13.14 12.87
CA LEU A 68 2.74 12.29 14.06
C LEU A 68 3.59 12.89 15.17
N LEU A 69 4.79 13.38 14.83
CA LEU A 69 5.67 14.02 15.82
C LEU A 69 5.06 15.30 16.39
N ALA A 70 4.37 16.09 15.56
CA ALA A 70 3.63 17.27 16.00
C ALA A 70 2.47 16.91 16.95
N GLN A 71 1.75 15.81 16.67
CA GLN A 71 0.69 15.29 17.54
C GLN A 71 1.24 14.91 18.92
N LEU A 72 2.38 14.21 18.97
CA LEU A 72 3.05 13.86 20.23
C LEU A 72 3.55 15.10 20.99
N GLN A 73 4.11 16.07 20.26
CA GLN A 73 4.55 17.33 20.84
C GLN A 73 3.39 18.11 21.47
N ALA A 74 2.20 18.08 20.87
CA ALA A 74 0.98 18.68 21.44
C ALA A 74 0.57 18.01 22.78
N GLN A 75 0.95 16.75 23.00
CA GLN A 75 0.77 16.04 24.27
C GLN A 75 1.96 16.22 25.24
N GLY A 76 2.90 17.12 24.91
CA GLY A 76 4.11 17.36 25.68
C GLY A 76 5.10 16.21 25.62
N ILE A 77 5.11 15.43 24.54
CA ILE A 77 6.12 14.39 24.26
C ILE A 77 7.02 14.88 23.14
N VAL A 78 8.28 15.21 23.47
CA VAL A 78 9.29 15.61 22.50
C VAL A 78 10.20 14.41 22.23
N CYS A 79 10.22 13.92 21.00
CA CYS A 79 11.05 12.79 20.60
C CYS A 79 11.44 12.87 19.12
N THR A 80 12.49 12.13 18.74
CA THR A 80 12.86 11.91 17.33
C THR A 80 12.08 10.73 16.76
N GLY A 81 11.98 10.67 15.42
CA GLY A 81 11.30 9.54 14.75
C GLY A 81 11.95 8.18 15.05
N HIS A 82 13.28 8.10 15.14
CA HIS A 82 13.98 6.84 15.44
C HIS A 82 13.78 6.39 16.89
N ALA A 83 13.82 7.32 17.87
CA ALA A 83 13.55 6.99 19.27
C ALA A 83 12.10 6.53 19.47
N LEU A 84 11.16 7.18 18.80
CA LEU A 84 9.76 6.78 18.78
C LEU A 84 9.57 5.38 18.17
N PHE A 85 10.30 5.07 17.09
CA PHE A 85 10.23 3.76 16.47
C PHE A 85 10.74 2.65 17.41
N GLY A 86 11.90 2.84 18.04
CA GLY A 86 12.44 1.92 19.04
C GLY A 86 11.48 1.69 20.21
N ALA A 87 10.95 2.76 20.81
CA ALA A 87 9.96 2.67 21.88
C ALA A 87 8.69 1.92 21.44
N GLY A 88 8.23 2.14 20.20
CA GLY A 88 7.09 1.43 19.66
C GLY A 88 7.35 -0.07 19.42
N LEU A 89 8.58 -0.49 19.12
CA LEU A 89 8.91 -1.92 19.00
C LEU A 89 8.72 -2.66 20.34
N ASP A 90 9.14 -2.04 21.45
CA ASP A 90 8.97 -2.59 22.81
C ASP A 90 7.49 -2.67 23.20
N LEU A 91 6.74 -1.61 22.90
CA LEU A 91 5.30 -1.56 23.18
C LEU A 91 4.54 -2.59 22.34
N MET A 92 4.84 -2.72 21.04
CA MET A 92 4.23 -3.76 20.18
C MET A 92 4.53 -5.17 20.68
N ALA A 93 5.73 -5.43 21.22
CA ALA A 93 6.05 -6.72 21.83
C ALA A 93 5.17 -7.01 23.07
N SER A 94 4.68 -5.97 23.74
CA SER A 94 3.73 -6.03 24.85
C SER A 94 2.26 -6.04 24.41
N GLY A 95 2.00 -6.14 23.10
CA GLY A 95 0.65 -6.20 22.53
C GLY A 95 -0.02 -4.85 22.24
N TRP A 96 0.73 -3.75 22.29
CA TRP A 96 0.18 -2.45 21.87
C TRP A 96 -0.05 -2.39 20.37
N ASP A 97 -1.24 -1.94 19.98
CA ASP A 97 -1.52 -1.43 18.64
C ASP A 97 -1.14 0.05 18.60
N MET A 98 0.04 0.35 18.05
CA MET A 98 0.57 1.72 18.00
C MET A 98 -0.38 2.67 17.28
N SER A 99 -0.99 2.26 16.17
CA SER A 99 -1.83 3.17 15.38
C SER A 99 -3.11 3.52 16.13
N ALA A 100 -3.77 2.52 16.73
CA ALA A 100 -5.01 2.74 17.48
C ALA A 100 -4.76 3.58 18.74
N ARG A 101 -3.71 3.24 19.51
CA ARG A 101 -3.38 3.92 20.77
C ARG A 101 -2.99 5.37 20.55
N LEU A 102 -2.20 5.66 19.52
CA LEU A 102 -1.79 7.04 19.23
C LEU A 102 -2.97 7.91 18.77
N ALA A 103 -3.95 7.34 18.06
CA ALA A 103 -5.16 8.07 17.69
C ALA A 103 -6.00 8.48 18.90
N GLN A 104 -5.88 7.76 20.03
CA GLN A 104 -6.65 7.96 21.25
C GLN A 104 -5.85 8.63 22.38
N LEU A 105 -4.60 9.04 22.13
CA LEU A 105 -3.70 9.62 23.14
C LEU A 105 -4.32 10.74 23.98
N ALA A 106 -5.16 11.59 23.38
CA ALA A 106 -5.80 12.72 24.07
C ALA A 106 -6.75 12.27 25.20
N ASP A 107 -7.38 11.11 25.04
CA ASP A 107 -8.37 10.57 25.96
C ASP A 107 -7.77 9.53 26.93
N HIS A 108 -6.49 9.18 26.77
CA HIS A 108 -5.82 8.11 27.51
C HIS A 108 -4.48 8.58 28.11
N PRO A 109 -4.48 9.27 29.26
CA PRO A 109 -3.26 9.78 29.89
C PRO A 109 -2.29 8.67 30.33
N ASP A 110 -2.79 7.48 30.64
CA ASP A 110 -1.94 6.31 30.96
C ASP A 110 -1.09 5.88 29.76
N ASP A 111 -1.63 5.99 28.54
CA ASP A 111 -0.90 5.69 27.31
C ASP A 111 0.22 6.72 27.06
N VAL A 112 -0.02 8.00 27.40
CA VAL A 112 1.01 9.06 27.38
C VAL A 112 2.16 8.72 28.34
N ALA A 113 1.83 8.26 29.56
CA ALA A 113 2.82 7.90 30.57
C ALA A 113 3.67 6.69 30.14
N LEU A 114 3.03 5.62 29.64
CA LEU A 114 3.71 4.44 29.13
C LEU A 114 4.64 4.77 27.96
N LEU A 115 4.20 5.63 27.05
CA LEU A 115 5.03 6.05 25.92
C LEU A 115 6.25 6.87 26.37
N ARG A 116 6.08 7.77 27.35
CA ARG A 116 7.21 8.53 27.94
C ARG A 116 8.23 7.60 28.60
N GLU A 117 7.76 6.61 29.35
CA GLU A 117 8.62 5.63 30.00
C GLU A 117 9.40 4.80 28.98
N ALA A 118 8.73 4.34 27.92
CA ALA A 118 9.39 3.62 26.82
C ALA A 118 10.45 4.48 26.12
N LEU A 119 10.15 5.75 25.84
CA LEU A 119 11.11 6.69 25.25
C LEU A 119 12.32 6.95 26.18
N ALA A 120 12.10 7.05 27.49
CA ALA A 120 13.19 7.23 28.46
C ALA A 120 14.14 6.02 28.51
N ARG A 121 13.60 4.79 28.40
CA ARG A 121 14.41 3.57 28.27
C ARG A 121 15.29 3.61 27.03
N GLN A 122 14.73 4.01 25.90
CA GLN A 122 15.46 4.11 24.62
C GLN A 122 16.59 5.15 24.67
N ALA A 123 16.35 6.30 25.29
CA ALA A 123 17.37 7.32 25.52
C ALA A 123 18.51 6.79 26.41
N SER A 124 18.19 6.04 27.46
CA SER A 124 19.16 5.46 28.39
C SER A 124 20.02 4.37 27.74
N ALA A 125 19.42 3.52 26.91
CA ALA A 125 20.13 2.49 26.15
C ALA A 125 21.14 3.10 25.16
N SER A 126 20.75 4.19 24.51
CA SER A 126 21.62 4.92 23.57
C SER A 126 22.83 5.55 24.26
N SER A 127 22.67 6.06 25.49
CA SER A 127 23.80 6.64 26.24
C SER A 127 24.82 5.60 26.72
N LEU A 128 24.38 4.41 27.11
CA LEU A 128 25.28 3.35 27.61
C LEU A 128 26.14 2.73 26.50
N GLY A 129 25.66 2.74 25.25
CA GLY A 129 26.42 2.25 24.10
C GLY A 129 27.62 3.12 23.70
N LEU A 130 27.68 4.37 24.15
CA LEU A 130 28.76 5.31 23.81
C LEU A 130 29.95 5.27 24.79
N GLU A 131 29.78 4.73 26.00
CA GLU A 131 30.86 4.70 27.01
C GLU A 131 31.87 3.54 26.85
N THR A 132 31.66 2.61 25.92
CA THR A 132 32.52 1.41 25.78
C THR A 132 33.60 1.51 24.69
N GLN A 133 33.87 2.70 24.14
CA GLN A 133 35.01 2.95 23.23
C GLN A 133 35.87 4.13 23.65
N ALA A 134 36.41 4.11 24.87
CA ALA A 134 37.65 4.82 25.17
C ALA A 134 38.83 3.96 24.68
N LEU A 135 39.15 4.08 23.38
CA LEU A 135 40.41 3.55 22.84
C LEU A 135 41.59 4.26 23.54
N PRO A 136 42.66 3.54 23.93
CA PRO A 136 43.86 4.15 24.46
C PRO A 136 44.50 5.03 23.38
N ALA A 137 44.89 6.24 23.76
CA ALA A 137 45.61 7.18 22.92
C ALA A 137 46.86 6.53 22.33
N MET A 138 46.84 6.27 21.03
CA MET A 138 48.07 6.02 20.27
C MET A 138 48.56 7.36 19.70
N ASP A 139 49.67 7.82 20.28
CA ASP A 139 50.58 8.79 19.66
C ASP A 139 50.95 8.29 18.26
N ASN A 140 50.60 9.06 17.23
CA ASN A 140 51.20 8.88 15.91
C ASN A 140 51.83 10.19 15.46
N ALA A 141 53.16 10.18 15.52
CA ALA A 141 54.04 11.20 15.00
C ALA A 141 53.90 11.32 13.47
N ALA A 142 53.97 12.56 13.02
CA ALA A 142 53.90 12.98 11.63
C ALA A 142 55.04 12.40 10.78
N ALA A 143 54.72 12.04 9.53
CA ALA A 143 55.67 11.88 8.44
C ALA A 143 55.16 12.64 7.20
N PRO A 144 56.06 13.11 6.31
CA PRO A 144 55.82 14.26 5.43
C PRO A 144 55.13 13.92 4.11
N LEU A 145 54.47 14.93 3.54
CA LEU A 145 53.85 14.95 2.22
C LEU A 145 54.90 14.92 1.09
N ASP A 146 54.72 14.00 0.15
CA ASP A 146 55.38 13.97 -1.16
C ASP A 146 54.50 14.72 -2.20
N PRO A 147 55.02 15.68 -2.97
CA PRO A 147 54.27 16.32 -4.05
C PRO A 147 54.87 15.97 -5.41
N ASP A 148 54.30 15.01 -6.13
CA ASP A 148 54.50 14.87 -7.58
C ASP A 148 53.30 14.14 -8.19
N GLN A 149 52.51 14.85 -8.99
CA GLN A 149 52.40 14.67 -10.44
C GLN A 149 51.90 13.28 -10.87
N GLU A 150 50.61 13.21 -11.22
CA GLU A 150 50.20 12.33 -12.30
C GLU A 150 49.04 12.94 -13.10
N THR A 151 49.33 13.09 -14.38
CA THR A 151 48.56 13.68 -15.47
C THR A 151 47.27 12.94 -15.75
N ALA A 152 46.18 13.69 -15.94
CA ALA A 152 44.92 13.17 -16.48
C ALA A 152 45.12 12.68 -17.93
N PRO A 153 44.58 11.50 -18.32
CA PRO A 153 44.50 11.14 -19.72
C PRO A 153 43.36 11.90 -20.40
N ASP A 154 43.77 12.60 -21.44
CA ASP A 154 42.97 13.18 -22.51
C ASP A 154 42.19 12.07 -23.25
N TRP A 155 40.86 12.14 -23.21
CA TRP A 155 39.96 11.28 -24.00
C TRP A 155 39.10 12.17 -24.90
N ASP A 156 39.75 12.86 -25.82
CA ASP A 156 39.12 13.36 -27.04
C ASP A 156 39.45 12.41 -28.20
N GLN A 157 38.46 11.62 -28.64
CA GLN A 157 38.35 11.11 -30.00
C GLN A 157 36.96 10.50 -30.21
N GLY A 158 36.24 11.11 -31.15
CA GLY A 158 34.88 10.75 -31.50
C GLY A 158 34.74 9.43 -32.27
N ALA A 159 33.53 8.90 -32.25
CA ALA A 159 32.93 8.12 -33.32
C ALA A 159 31.42 8.00 -33.09
N ASP A 160 30.69 8.20 -34.18
CA ASP A 160 29.42 7.55 -34.51
C ASP A 160 28.20 7.72 -33.58
N THR A 161 27.37 8.70 -33.96
CA THR A 161 25.94 8.77 -33.61
C THR A 161 25.19 7.55 -34.16
N PRO A 162 24.60 6.68 -33.34
CA PRO A 162 23.65 5.66 -33.80
C PRO A 162 22.26 6.28 -34.02
N PRO A 163 21.46 5.74 -34.96
CA PRO A 163 20.14 6.28 -35.27
C PRO A 163 19.15 6.09 -34.11
N GLU A 164 18.32 7.10 -33.96
CA GLU A 164 17.18 7.27 -33.06
C GLU A 164 16.24 6.05 -33.06
N PRO A 165 15.92 5.44 -31.91
CA PRO A 165 14.89 4.42 -31.83
C PRO A 165 13.51 5.06 -31.96
N SER A 166 12.80 4.62 -32.98
CA SER A 166 11.42 4.94 -33.30
C SER A 166 10.52 4.59 -32.11
N ASP A 167 9.73 5.56 -31.66
CA ASP A 167 8.68 5.42 -30.66
C ASP A 167 7.48 4.63 -31.23
N PRO A 168 7.07 3.49 -30.65
CA PRO A 168 5.76 2.93 -30.92
C PRO A 168 4.88 3.00 -29.67
N SER A 169 3.63 3.41 -29.92
CA SER A 169 2.40 3.15 -29.14
C SER A 169 1.88 4.25 -28.22
N GLU A 170 1.23 5.23 -28.84
CA GLU A 170 -0.05 5.73 -28.32
C GLU A 170 -1.09 4.59 -28.33
N PRO A 171 -1.97 4.46 -27.31
CA PRO A 171 -3.07 3.53 -27.35
C PRO A 171 -4.16 4.04 -28.30
N PHE A 172 -4.18 3.48 -29.51
CA PHE A 172 -5.25 3.63 -30.47
C PHE A 172 -6.54 3.00 -29.89
N ILE A 173 -7.50 3.84 -29.48
CA ILE A 173 -8.87 3.39 -29.18
C ILE A 173 -9.54 3.11 -30.53
N ALA A 174 -9.54 1.84 -30.94
CA ALA A 174 -10.27 1.41 -32.13
C ALA A 174 -11.78 1.40 -31.84
N THR A 175 -12.44 2.54 -32.07
CA THR A 175 -13.91 2.62 -32.14
C THR A 175 -14.38 1.98 -33.44
N ARG A 176 -14.42 0.64 -33.51
CA ARG A 176 -15.06 -0.07 -34.62
C ARG A 176 -16.57 -0.09 -34.39
N HIS A 177 -17.26 0.89 -34.97
CA HIS A 177 -18.68 0.76 -35.29
C HIS A 177 -18.82 -0.19 -36.48
N ALA A 178 -18.90 -1.49 -36.21
CA ALA A 178 -19.33 -2.47 -37.19
C ALA A 178 -20.87 -2.43 -37.28
N PHE A 179 -21.40 -2.25 -38.50
CA PHE A 179 -22.83 -2.37 -38.79
C PHE A 179 -23.33 -3.76 -38.38
N ALA A 180 -24.41 -3.78 -37.61
CA ALA A 180 -24.96 -5.00 -37.02
C ALA A 180 -25.63 -5.88 -38.09
N ASP A 181 -25.28 -7.17 -38.08
CA ASP A 181 -25.99 -8.24 -38.79
C ASP A 181 -27.31 -8.54 -38.06
N PRO A 182 -28.48 -8.39 -38.70
CA PRO A 182 -29.78 -8.60 -38.06
C PRO A 182 -30.10 -10.07 -37.75
N SER A 183 -29.22 -11.02 -38.09
CA SER A 183 -29.40 -12.45 -37.81
C SER A 183 -28.66 -12.97 -36.57
N ALA A 184 -27.92 -12.12 -35.86
CA ALA A 184 -27.18 -12.54 -34.67
C ALA A 184 -28.13 -12.85 -33.48
N PRO A 185 -27.91 -13.95 -32.73
CA PRO A 185 -28.70 -14.27 -31.55
C PRO A 185 -28.66 -13.11 -30.54
N ALA A 186 -29.79 -12.86 -29.86
CA ALA A 186 -29.96 -11.77 -28.91
C ALA A 186 -28.72 -11.64 -28.01
N ARG A 187 -27.96 -10.57 -28.21
CA ARG A 187 -26.71 -10.31 -27.49
C ARG A 187 -27.04 -10.29 -26.00
N ALA A 188 -26.39 -11.16 -25.22
CA ALA A 188 -26.54 -11.14 -23.78
C ALA A 188 -26.36 -9.70 -23.27
N PRO A 189 -27.19 -9.23 -22.32
CA PRO A 189 -27.16 -7.85 -21.88
C PRO A 189 -25.73 -7.48 -21.46
N GLU A 190 -25.25 -6.35 -21.98
CA GLU A 190 -23.89 -5.89 -21.75
C GLU A 190 -23.68 -5.66 -20.25
N ARG A 191 -22.84 -6.51 -19.65
CA ARG A 191 -22.56 -6.45 -18.22
C ARG A 191 -21.56 -5.34 -17.97
N LEU A 192 -21.94 -4.38 -17.13
CA LEU A 192 -21.05 -3.29 -16.77
C LEU A 192 -19.89 -3.84 -15.94
N GLN A 193 -18.68 -3.72 -16.48
CA GLN A 193 -17.46 -4.21 -15.85
C GLN A 193 -16.31 -3.21 -15.95
N VAL A 194 -15.40 -3.25 -14.99
CA VAL A 194 -14.12 -2.54 -15.00
C VAL A 194 -13.00 -3.55 -14.80
N LYS A 195 -11.96 -3.49 -15.64
CA LYS A 195 -10.77 -4.34 -15.53
C LYS A 195 -9.58 -3.52 -15.07
N LEU A 196 -8.88 -4.04 -14.07
CA LEU A 196 -7.70 -3.41 -13.47
C LEU A 196 -6.52 -4.37 -13.62
N PHE A 197 -5.38 -3.85 -14.05
CA PHE A 197 -4.18 -4.65 -14.33
C PHE A 197 -3.00 -4.10 -13.54
N GLY A 198 -2.33 -4.98 -12.80
CA GLY A 198 -1.12 -4.70 -12.05
C GLY A 198 -0.03 -5.71 -12.39
N SER A 199 1.20 -5.46 -11.96
CA SER A 199 2.35 -6.33 -12.30
C SER A 199 2.27 -7.74 -11.69
N GLN A 200 1.50 -7.92 -10.61
CA GLN A 200 1.40 -9.20 -9.88
C GLN A 200 0.00 -9.82 -9.94
N ALA A 201 -1.03 -9.02 -10.26
CA ALA A 201 -2.41 -9.46 -10.28
C ALA A 201 -3.26 -8.60 -11.20
N ALA A 202 -4.43 -9.11 -11.58
CA ALA A 202 -5.49 -8.36 -12.25
C ALA A 202 -6.82 -8.57 -11.52
N HIS A 203 -7.68 -7.55 -11.56
CA HIS A 203 -9.04 -7.60 -11.05
C HIS A 203 -10.05 -7.33 -12.16
N THR A 204 -11.14 -8.10 -12.22
CA THR A 204 -12.35 -7.76 -12.97
C THR A 204 -13.45 -7.47 -11.97
N LEU A 205 -14.04 -6.28 -12.05
CA LEU A 205 -15.13 -5.82 -11.20
C LEU A 205 -16.39 -5.80 -12.06
N GLU A 206 -17.47 -6.42 -11.58
CA GLU A 206 -18.72 -6.56 -12.33
C GLU A 206 -19.93 -6.33 -11.42
N ILE A 207 -20.92 -5.61 -11.94
CA ILE A 207 -22.23 -5.47 -11.27
C ILE A 207 -23.03 -6.75 -11.49
N GLY A 208 -23.54 -7.33 -10.40
CA GLY A 208 -24.48 -8.44 -10.49
C GLY A 208 -25.42 -8.51 -9.30
N PRO A 209 -26.48 -9.33 -9.39
CA PRO A 209 -27.36 -9.56 -8.25
C PRO A 209 -26.56 -10.19 -7.11
N HIS A 210 -26.83 -9.74 -5.88
CA HIS A 210 -26.28 -10.43 -4.71
C HIS A 210 -26.78 -11.88 -4.69
N ARG A 211 -25.94 -12.83 -4.27
CA ARG A 211 -26.28 -14.27 -4.24
C ARG A 211 -27.53 -14.62 -3.40
N ARG A 212 -27.95 -13.73 -2.50
CA ARG A 212 -29.20 -13.83 -1.72
C ARG A 212 -30.32 -12.94 -2.26
N SER A 213 -30.24 -12.50 -3.53
CA SER A 213 -31.08 -11.42 -4.08
C SER A 213 -32.58 -11.67 -3.99
N SER A 214 -33.04 -12.92 -4.06
CA SER A 214 -34.46 -13.26 -3.91
C SER A 214 -35.02 -13.00 -2.51
N SER A 215 -34.16 -12.94 -1.49
CA SER A 215 -34.55 -12.74 -0.08
C SER A 215 -34.04 -11.42 0.52
N PHE A 216 -33.29 -10.61 -0.24
CA PHE A 216 -32.66 -9.39 0.27
C PHE A 216 -32.71 -8.26 -0.77
N MET A 217 -33.83 -7.53 -0.76
CA MET A 217 -34.09 -6.26 -1.48
C MET A 217 -33.73 -6.20 -2.98
N GLY A 218 -33.47 -7.33 -3.66
CA GLY A 218 -33.06 -7.34 -5.06
C GLY A 218 -31.76 -6.58 -5.34
N VAL A 219 -30.91 -6.39 -4.32
CA VAL A 219 -29.76 -5.47 -4.37
C VAL A 219 -28.71 -5.95 -5.37
N GLN A 220 -28.26 -5.03 -6.21
CA GLN A 220 -27.09 -5.22 -7.06
C GLN A 220 -25.83 -4.86 -6.29
N VAL A 221 -24.81 -5.71 -6.39
CA VAL A 221 -23.53 -5.57 -5.70
C VAL A 221 -22.39 -5.76 -6.69
N VAL A 222 -21.18 -5.42 -6.25
CA VAL A 222 -19.97 -5.63 -7.05
C VAL A 222 -19.35 -6.97 -6.71
N THR A 223 -19.10 -7.76 -7.75
CA THR A 223 -18.28 -8.97 -7.69
C THR A 223 -16.89 -8.66 -8.21
N ILE A 224 -15.87 -9.14 -7.50
CA ILE A 224 -14.47 -8.94 -7.81
C ILE A 224 -13.86 -10.31 -8.10
N GLU A 225 -13.33 -10.46 -9.30
CA GLU A 225 -12.55 -11.63 -9.71
C GLU A 225 -11.08 -11.25 -9.82
N SER A 226 -10.21 -12.01 -9.17
CA SER A 226 -8.79 -11.69 -9.05
C SER A 226 -7.92 -12.82 -9.58
N ALA A 227 -7.00 -12.51 -10.47
CA ALA A 227 -6.06 -13.48 -11.07
C ALA A 227 -4.61 -13.08 -10.81
N ARG A 228 -3.72 -14.05 -10.58
CA ARG A 228 -2.28 -13.81 -10.44
C ARG A 228 -1.65 -13.60 -11.82
N ALA A 229 -0.61 -12.77 -11.89
CA ALA A 229 0.21 -12.69 -13.09
C ALA A 229 0.93 -14.04 -13.33
N LEU A 230 0.99 -14.47 -14.58
CA LEU A 230 1.83 -15.59 -15.01
C LEU A 230 3.28 -15.12 -15.12
N SER A 231 4.25 -15.98 -14.75
CA SER A 231 5.66 -15.64 -14.92
C SER A 231 5.99 -15.50 -16.41
N LYS A 232 6.92 -14.60 -16.74
CA LYS A 232 7.32 -14.30 -18.13
C LYS A 232 8.33 -15.34 -18.68
N ASP A 233 8.26 -16.58 -18.23
CA ASP A 233 9.29 -17.59 -18.53
C ASP A 233 9.08 -18.31 -19.87
N GLY A 234 8.10 -17.85 -20.68
CA GLY A 234 7.76 -18.43 -22.00
C GLY A 234 8.08 -17.49 -23.16
N SER A 235 8.52 -18.10 -24.28
CA SER A 235 9.05 -17.52 -25.53
C SER A 235 8.23 -16.41 -26.21
N ASP A 236 6.99 -16.19 -25.80
CA ASP A 236 6.06 -15.33 -26.55
C ASP A 236 5.93 -13.91 -25.99
N GLY A 237 6.67 -13.58 -24.92
CA GLY A 237 6.78 -12.22 -24.36
C GLY A 237 5.48 -11.58 -23.85
N SER A 238 4.33 -12.22 -24.05
CA SER A 238 3.01 -11.72 -23.66
C SER A 238 2.73 -12.08 -22.19
N GLY A 239 2.84 -11.10 -21.31
CA GLY A 239 2.43 -11.26 -19.91
C GLY A 239 0.93 -11.54 -19.83
N GLY A 240 0.54 -12.60 -19.11
CA GLY A 240 -0.85 -13.00 -18.91
C GLY A 240 -1.23 -13.11 -17.43
N TYR A 241 -2.49 -13.46 -17.16
CA TYR A 241 -2.99 -13.71 -15.81
C TYR A 241 -3.71 -15.07 -15.75
N ASP A 242 -3.49 -15.80 -14.65
CA ASP A 242 -4.11 -17.11 -14.41
C ASP A 242 -5.57 -16.95 -13.97
N TRP A 243 -6.45 -16.72 -14.95
CA TRP A 243 -7.90 -16.68 -14.72
C TRP A 243 -8.51 -18.05 -14.41
N GLY A 244 -7.79 -19.14 -14.71
CA GLY A 244 -8.23 -20.51 -14.38
C GLY A 244 -8.23 -20.77 -12.88
N ARG A 245 -7.35 -20.09 -12.13
CA ARG A 245 -7.26 -20.15 -10.66
C ARG A 245 -7.65 -18.84 -9.99
N LYS A 246 -8.63 -18.13 -10.55
CA LYS A 246 -9.08 -16.84 -10.02
C LYS A 246 -9.73 -16.97 -8.64
N LEU A 247 -9.56 -15.94 -7.83
CA LEU A 247 -10.30 -15.72 -6.59
C LEU A 247 -11.53 -14.86 -6.88
N THR A 248 -12.73 -15.35 -6.59
CA THR A 248 -13.97 -14.56 -6.66
C THR A 248 -14.46 -14.19 -5.26
N VAL A 249 -14.72 -12.89 -5.04
CA VAL A 249 -15.38 -12.35 -3.86
C VAL A 249 -16.51 -11.42 -4.29
N GLN A 250 -17.70 -11.61 -3.73
CA GLN A 250 -18.85 -10.73 -3.93
C GLN A 250 -19.05 -9.91 -2.65
N LEU A 251 -19.11 -8.59 -2.78
CA LEU A 251 -19.45 -7.71 -1.68
C LEU A 251 -20.90 -7.90 -1.26
N THR A 252 -21.16 -7.75 0.03
CA THR A 252 -22.51 -7.70 0.58
C THR A 252 -23.07 -6.27 0.47
N PRO A 253 -24.40 -6.12 0.45
CA PRO A 253 -25.04 -4.80 0.47
C PRO A 253 -24.55 -3.89 1.60
N GLU A 254 -24.26 -4.46 2.77
CA GLU A 254 -23.78 -3.75 3.96
C GLU A 254 -22.33 -3.25 3.82
N GLU A 255 -21.52 -3.91 2.99
CA GLU A 255 -20.13 -3.52 2.73
C GLU A 255 -20.00 -2.46 1.63
N MET A 256 -20.99 -2.37 0.73
CA MET A 256 -20.99 -1.42 -0.39
C MET A 256 -20.82 0.05 0.06
N PRO A 257 -21.51 0.56 1.10
CA PRO A 257 -21.30 1.93 1.60
C PRO A 257 -19.88 2.18 2.12
N GLY A 258 -19.29 1.22 2.85
CA GLY A 258 -17.92 1.35 3.36
C GLY A 258 -16.89 1.38 2.23
N ALA A 259 -17.08 0.55 1.19
CA ALA A 259 -16.26 0.61 -0.02
C ALA A 259 -16.39 1.97 -0.73
N MET A 260 -17.63 2.46 -0.85
CA MET A 260 -17.93 3.76 -1.45
C MET A 260 -17.28 4.92 -0.69
N ALA A 261 -17.29 4.89 0.65
CA ALA A 261 -16.65 5.92 1.47
C ALA A 261 -15.14 6.02 1.18
N VAL A 262 -14.44 4.89 0.98
CA VAL A 262 -13.03 4.90 0.54
C VAL A 262 -12.89 5.44 -0.88
N LEU A 263 -13.76 5.03 -1.82
CA LEU A 263 -13.71 5.51 -3.21
C LEU A 263 -13.92 7.04 -3.29
N MET A 264 -14.79 7.58 -2.44
CA MET A 264 -15.07 9.01 -2.28
C MET A 264 -14.02 9.76 -1.44
N ASN A 265 -12.98 9.07 -0.95
CA ASN A 265 -11.95 9.63 -0.08
C ASN A 265 -12.51 10.23 1.24
N LEU A 266 -13.62 9.67 1.74
CA LEU A 266 -14.18 9.98 3.06
C LEU A 266 -13.53 9.11 4.16
N SER A 267 -13.05 7.92 3.79
CA SER A 267 -12.30 7.03 4.68
C SER A 267 -10.96 6.65 4.06
N ALA A 268 -9.91 6.51 4.88
CA ALA A 268 -8.57 6.16 4.40
C ALA A 268 -8.48 4.71 3.88
N SER A 269 -9.21 3.79 4.51
CA SER A 269 -9.24 2.38 4.13
C SER A 269 -10.45 1.65 4.71
N VAL A 270 -10.80 0.53 4.11
CA VAL A 270 -11.77 -0.43 4.64
C VAL A 270 -11.35 -1.85 4.29
N ARG A 271 -11.62 -2.81 5.18
CA ARG A 271 -11.37 -4.23 4.97
C ARG A 271 -12.59 -5.05 5.37
N PHE A 272 -13.06 -5.86 4.44
CA PHE A 272 -14.17 -6.78 4.60
C PHE A 272 -13.63 -8.21 4.57
N GLY A 273 -13.86 -8.97 5.64
CA GLY A 273 -13.34 -10.33 5.80
C GLY A 273 -14.46 -11.36 5.86
N GLN A 274 -14.10 -12.60 6.22
CA GLN A 274 -15.07 -13.68 6.48
C GLN A 274 -15.91 -14.09 5.25
N HIS A 275 -15.41 -13.85 4.04
CA HIS A 275 -16.04 -14.33 2.81
C HIS A 275 -15.65 -15.78 2.50
N GLY A 276 -16.45 -16.45 1.66
CA GLY A 276 -16.21 -17.84 1.25
C GLY A 276 -16.68 -18.87 2.28
N ALA A 277 -16.64 -20.15 1.91
CA ALA A 277 -17.10 -21.25 2.77
C ALA A 277 -16.22 -21.41 4.01
N ALA A 278 -14.90 -21.27 3.86
CA ALA A 278 -13.92 -21.31 4.95
C ALA A 278 -13.78 -19.98 5.70
N ARG A 279 -14.52 -18.93 5.30
CA ARG A 279 -14.45 -17.58 5.87
C ARG A 279 -13.04 -16.98 5.90
N ASP A 280 -12.20 -17.36 4.95
CA ASP A 280 -10.80 -16.98 4.84
C ASP A 280 -10.55 -15.97 3.71
N LYS A 281 -11.60 -15.56 2.99
CA LYS A 281 -11.51 -14.57 1.91
C LYS A 281 -11.77 -13.15 2.42
N PHE A 282 -11.10 -12.18 1.80
CA PHE A 282 -11.27 -10.76 2.14
C PHE A 282 -11.14 -9.84 0.92
N VAL A 283 -11.67 -8.63 1.08
CA VAL A 283 -11.48 -7.48 0.19
C VAL A 283 -11.01 -6.30 1.03
N GLU A 284 -10.06 -5.53 0.54
CA GLU A 284 -9.57 -4.31 1.16
C GLU A 284 -9.38 -3.21 0.12
N LEU A 285 -9.87 -2.02 0.44
CA LEU A 285 -9.66 -0.80 -0.34
C LEU A 285 -8.84 0.15 0.54
N ARG A 286 -7.78 0.74 -0.01
CA ARG A 286 -6.97 1.71 0.74
C ARG A 286 -6.48 2.85 -0.13
N ARG A 287 -6.69 4.08 0.33
CA ARG A 287 -6.20 5.31 -0.29
C ARG A 287 -4.67 5.34 -0.28
N GLN A 288 -4.11 5.89 -1.34
CA GLN A 288 -2.68 6.20 -1.48
C GLN A 288 -2.56 7.63 -2.03
N ASP A 289 -1.38 8.23 -1.91
CA ASP A 289 -1.14 9.63 -2.34
C ASP A 289 -1.53 9.88 -3.81
N ALA A 290 -1.41 8.86 -4.67
CA ALA A 290 -1.70 8.94 -6.11
C ALA A 290 -2.81 7.98 -6.59
N GLY A 291 -3.80 7.69 -5.73
CA GLY A 291 -4.95 6.85 -6.08
C GLY A 291 -5.39 5.94 -4.94
N MET A 292 -5.51 4.64 -5.22
CA MET A 292 -5.78 3.64 -4.19
C MET A 292 -5.15 2.30 -4.56
N VAL A 293 -5.16 1.36 -3.63
CA VAL A 293 -4.91 -0.06 -3.91
C VAL A 293 -6.17 -0.85 -3.59
N LEU A 294 -6.54 -1.77 -4.48
CA LEU A 294 -7.59 -2.76 -4.27
C LEU A 294 -6.92 -4.12 -4.03
N VAL A 295 -7.16 -4.70 -2.87
CA VAL A 295 -6.58 -5.97 -2.45
C VAL A 295 -7.68 -6.98 -2.23
N THR A 296 -7.51 -8.18 -2.77
CA THR A 296 -8.29 -9.35 -2.38
C THR A 296 -7.34 -10.43 -1.88
N GLY A 297 -7.85 -11.36 -1.09
CA GLY A 297 -7.03 -12.50 -0.67
C GLY A 297 -7.83 -13.66 -0.11
N GLN A 298 -7.15 -14.78 0.00
CA GLN A 298 -7.65 -16.03 0.57
C GLN A 298 -6.49 -16.77 1.25
N GLY A 299 -6.58 -16.98 2.56
CA GLY A 299 -5.47 -17.59 3.32
C GLY A 299 -4.17 -16.79 3.13
N SER A 300 -3.12 -17.43 2.60
CA SER A 300 -1.85 -16.77 2.27
C SER A 300 -1.80 -16.12 0.89
N ALA A 301 -2.80 -16.34 0.04
CA ALA A 301 -2.84 -15.74 -1.30
C ALA A 301 -3.36 -14.30 -1.24
N VAL A 302 -2.60 -13.36 -1.81
CA VAL A 302 -2.95 -11.94 -1.88
C VAL A 302 -2.83 -11.44 -3.32
N TYR A 303 -3.80 -10.64 -3.74
CA TYR A 303 -3.92 -10.06 -5.08
C TYR A 303 -4.09 -8.54 -4.92
N ALA A 304 -3.00 -7.79 -5.06
CA ALA A 304 -3.01 -6.34 -4.91
C ALA A 304 -2.87 -5.67 -6.29
N VAL A 305 -3.80 -4.78 -6.61
CA VAL A 305 -3.77 -4.00 -7.86
C VAL A 305 -3.85 -2.51 -7.52
N PRO A 306 -2.82 -1.72 -7.85
CA PRO A 306 -2.89 -0.26 -7.77
C PRO A 306 -3.93 0.27 -8.77
N VAL A 307 -4.76 1.20 -8.30
CA VAL A 307 -5.80 1.88 -9.09
C VAL A 307 -5.43 3.34 -9.20
N LYS A 308 -5.03 3.75 -10.40
CA LYS A 308 -4.65 5.15 -10.68
C LYS A 308 -5.87 6.06 -10.64
N THR A 309 -5.66 7.36 -10.41
CA THR A 309 -6.74 8.37 -10.36
C THR A 309 -7.69 8.32 -11.55
N GLY A 310 -7.18 8.14 -12.78
CA GLY A 310 -8.04 8.02 -13.98
C GLY A 310 -8.91 6.76 -14.00
N GLN A 311 -8.45 5.66 -13.40
CA GLN A 311 -9.23 4.43 -13.28
C GLN A 311 -10.24 4.50 -12.13
N LEU A 312 -9.92 5.25 -11.08
CA LEU A 312 -10.77 5.43 -9.91
C LEU A 312 -12.14 5.98 -10.27
N TYR A 313 -12.22 6.88 -11.25
CA TYR A 313 -13.49 7.40 -11.77
C TYR A 313 -14.44 6.27 -12.22
N TYR A 314 -13.93 5.31 -12.99
CA TYR A 314 -14.72 4.18 -13.48
C TYR A 314 -15.12 3.23 -12.36
N VAL A 315 -14.22 2.98 -11.40
CA VAL A 315 -14.53 2.14 -10.23
C VAL A 315 -15.63 2.79 -9.38
N LEU A 316 -15.51 4.09 -9.09
CA LEU A 316 -16.52 4.87 -8.38
C LEU A 316 -17.87 4.80 -9.10
N GLY A 317 -17.88 5.04 -10.42
CA GLY A 317 -19.08 4.97 -11.23
C GLY A 317 -19.73 3.58 -11.21
N LEU A 318 -18.94 2.51 -11.27
CA LEU A 318 -19.43 1.14 -11.21
C LEU A 318 -20.09 0.83 -9.85
N PHE A 319 -19.46 1.21 -8.73
CA PHE A 319 -20.05 1.02 -7.41
C PHE A 319 -21.34 1.85 -7.24
N ALA A 320 -21.35 3.10 -7.72
CA ALA A 320 -22.48 3.99 -7.54
C ALA A 320 -23.69 3.50 -8.36
N GLN A 321 -23.45 2.99 -9.57
CA GLN A 321 -24.48 2.35 -10.38
C GLN A 321 -25.01 1.07 -9.74
N ALA A 322 -24.14 0.24 -9.12
CA ALA A 322 -24.59 -0.96 -8.42
C ALA A 322 -25.55 -0.60 -7.27
N MET A 323 -25.16 0.36 -6.43
CA MET A 323 -25.99 0.80 -5.31
C MET A 323 -27.28 1.47 -5.79
N ALA A 324 -27.23 2.31 -6.83
CA ALA A 324 -28.42 3.00 -7.36
C ALA A 324 -29.45 2.00 -7.91
N ARG A 325 -29.01 0.93 -8.58
CA ARG A 325 -29.91 -0.14 -9.07
C ARG A 325 -30.59 -0.91 -7.93
N GLY A 326 -30.03 -0.88 -6.72
CA GLY A 326 -30.63 -1.48 -5.53
C GLY A 326 -31.65 -0.59 -4.81
N LEU A 327 -31.76 0.68 -5.21
CA LEU A 327 -32.68 1.65 -4.62
C LEU A 327 -33.87 1.90 -5.56
N PRO A 328 -35.12 1.64 -5.15
CA PRO A 328 -36.29 1.93 -5.97
C PRO A 328 -36.36 3.43 -6.32
N GLY A 329 -36.24 3.75 -7.61
CA GLY A 329 -36.19 5.15 -8.08
C GLY A 329 -34.90 5.90 -7.76
N GLY A 330 -33.90 5.22 -7.19
CA GLY A 330 -32.67 5.84 -6.73
C GLY A 330 -31.74 6.25 -7.87
N SER A 331 -31.11 7.40 -7.69
CA SER A 331 -30.09 7.94 -8.58
C SER A 331 -28.69 7.78 -8.00
N VAL A 332 -27.67 7.87 -8.86
CA VAL A 332 -26.27 7.94 -8.44
C VAL A 332 -26.03 9.13 -7.50
N ALA A 333 -26.68 10.26 -7.75
CA ALA A 333 -26.55 11.45 -6.91
C ALA A 333 -27.04 11.20 -5.47
N GLU A 334 -28.20 10.53 -5.31
CA GLU A 334 -28.73 10.16 -4.00
C GLU A 334 -27.84 9.16 -3.28
N VAL A 335 -27.29 8.16 -3.98
CA VAL A 335 -26.31 7.23 -3.39
C VAL A 335 -25.12 7.97 -2.81
N LEU A 336 -24.53 8.90 -3.57
CA LEU A 336 -23.37 9.68 -3.11
C LEU A 336 -23.73 10.55 -1.90
N ALA A 337 -24.92 11.15 -1.89
CA ALA A 337 -25.40 11.94 -0.76
C ALA A 337 -25.61 11.10 0.50
N LEU A 338 -26.23 9.92 0.37
CA LEU A 338 -26.46 9.00 1.48
C LEU A 338 -25.15 8.50 2.09
N VAL A 339 -24.18 8.12 1.26
CA VAL A 339 -22.88 7.68 1.77
C VAL A 339 -22.18 8.82 2.50
N LYS A 340 -22.19 10.04 1.95
CA LYS A 340 -21.59 11.20 2.62
C LYS A 340 -22.26 11.54 3.95
N ALA A 341 -23.57 11.35 4.07
CA ALA A 341 -24.31 11.60 5.31
C ALA A 341 -24.12 10.50 6.39
N SER A 342 -23.56 9.35 6.00
CA SER A 342 -23.34 8.19 6.89
C SER A 342 -21.93 8.11 7.48
N GLN A 343 -21.08 9.10 7.20
CA GLN A 343 -19.71 9.22 7.72
C GLN A 343 -19.65 10.36 8.74
#